data_AF-A0A661E7G0-F1
#
_entry.id   AF-A0A661E7G0-F1
#
_cell.length_a   1.000
_cell.length_b   1.000
_cell.length_c   1.000
_cell.angle_alpha   90.00
_cell.angle_beta   90.00
_cell.angle_gamma   90.00
#
_symmetry.space_group_name_H-M   'P 1'
#
loop_
_entity.id
_entity.type
_entity.pdbx_description
1 polymer ?
#
loop_
_entity_poly.entity_id
_entity_poly.type
_entity_poly.pdbx_seq_one_letter_code
_entity_poly.pdbx_strand_id
1 'polypeptide(L)'
;GWHCWQTQAPECASPNAGPVMAAGAGALNIQLGGAVSYHGQQSWRPQLGSSVVVVAGDLSRVLNLVSRALLLWCLIILAGGALLG
;
A
#
# COMPACT_ATOMS: atom_id res chain seq x y z
N GLY A 1 -2.97 -9.78 -5.43
CA GLY A 1 -3.39 -8.94 -4.29
C GLY A 1 -4.31 -7.77 -4.64
N TRP A 2 -4.98 -7.70 -5.81
CA TRP A 2 -5.84 -6.54 -6.10
C TRP A 2 -7.09 -6.45 -5.22
N HIS A 3 -7.57 -7.57 -4.66
CA HIS A 3 -8.67 -7.58 -3.69
C HIS A 3 -8.27 -7.15 -2.28
N CYS A 4 -6.97 -7.09 -1.96
CA CYS A 4 -6.48 -6.83 -0.61
C CYS A 4 -7.02 -5.51 -0.04
N TRP A 5 -7.14 -4.47 -0.87
CA TRP A 5 -7.69 -3.18 -0.42
C TRP A 5 -9.18 -3.24 -0.07
N GLN A 6 -9.93 -4.18 -0.62
CA GLN A 6 -11.35 -4.34 -0.31
C GLN A 6 -11.53 -5.19 0.95
N THR A 7 -10.76 -6.28 1.06
CA THR A 7 -10.98 -7.29 2.09
C THR A 7 -10.21 -7.01 3.38
N GLN A 8 -9.02 -6.39 3.30
CA GLN A 8 -8.11 -6.25 4.45
C GLN A 8 -8.00 -4.80 4.96
N ALA A 9 -8.29 -3.80 4.12
CA ALA A 9 -8.25 -2.40 4.55
C ALA A 9 -9.15 -2.06 5.74
N PRO A 10 -10.37 -2.63 5.89
CA PRO A 10 -11.23 -2.36 7.05
C PRO A 10 -10.63 -2.78 8.40
N GLU A 11 -9.65 -3.68 8.39
CA GLU A 11 -8.97 -4.12 9.62
C GLU A 11 -7.98 -3.08 10.14
N CYS A 12 -7.63 -2.09 9.31
CA CYS A 12 -6.74 -1.01 9.71
C CYS A 12 -7.48 0.05 10.53
N ALA A 13 -6.84 0.53 11.59
CA ALA A 13 -7.38 1.61 12.42
C ALA A 13 -7.59 2.93 11.65
N SER A 14 -6.82 3.17 10.58
CA SER A 14 -6.96 4.38 9.76
C SER A 14 -7.78 4.07 8.50
N PRO A 15 -8.91 4.77 8.29
CA PRO A 15 -9.76 4.56 7.12
C PRO A 15 -9.08 4.99 5.82
N ASN A 16 -8.14 5.92 5.89
CA ASN A 16 -7.41 6.43 4.73
C ASN A 16 -6.16 5.61 4.43
N ALA A 17 -5.42 5.19 5.48
CA ALA A 17 -4.18 4.45 5.29
C ALA A 17 -4.43 2.98 4.92
N GLY A 18 -5.50 2.38 5.44
CA GLY A 18 -5.82 0.96 5.21
C GLY A 18 -5.85 0.57 3.72
N PRO A 19 -6.68 1.24 2.89
CA PRO A 19 -6.77 0.92 1.47
C PRO A 19 -5.44 1.07 0.74
N VAL A 20 -4.68 2.12 1.04
CA VAL A 20 -3.39 2.40 0.39
C VAL A 20 -2.35 1.34 0.76
N MET A 21 -2.23 1.01 2.05
CA MET A 21 -1.28 -0.01 2.52
C MET A 21 -1.63 -1.40 1.99
N ALA A 22 -2.90 -1.79 2.03
CA ALA A 22 -3.37 -3.09 1.56
C ALA A 22 -3.25 -3.24 0.03
N ALA A 23 -3.54 -2.18 -0.74
CA ALA A 23 -3.31 -2.16 -2.18
C ALA A 23 -1.81 -2.30 -2.51
N GLY A 24 -0.94 -1.55 -1.82
CA GLY A 24 0.50 -1.60 -2.02
C GLY A 24 1.09 -2.98 -1.71
N ALA A 25 0.75 -3.53 -0.54
CA ALA A 25 1.18 -4.87 -0.12
C ALA A 25 0.69 -5.95 -1.11
N GLY A 26 -0.58 -5.83 -1.56
CA GLY A 26 -1.18 -6.73 -2.53
C GLY A 26 -0.58 -6.63 -3.94
N ALA A 27 -0.15 -5.45 -4.38
CA ALA A 27 0.49 -5.21 -5.67
C ALA A 27 1.94 -5.72 -5.71
N LEU A 28 2.66 -5.61 -4.58
CA LEU A 28 4.04 -6.08 -4.45
C LEU A 28 4.13 -7.57 -4.07
N ASN A 29 3.00 -8.19 -3.74
CA ASN A 29 2.91 -9.55 -3.21
C ASN A 29 3.82 -9.72 -1.99
N ILE A 30 3.67 -8.82 -1.02
CA ILE A 30 4.36 -8.84 0.27
C ILE A 30 3.35 -8.79 1.41
N GLN A 31 3.79 -9.12 2.62
CA GLN A 31 3.03 -9.05 3.86
C GLN A 31 3.50 -7.85 4.66
N LEU A 32 2.56 -6.99 5.02
CA LEU A 32 2.75 -5.93 6.02
C LEU A 32 1.99 -6.29 7.30
N GLY A 33 2.31 -5.62 8.40
CA GLY A 33 1.66 -5.82 9.70
C GLY A 33 2.48 -6.67 10.66
N GLY A 34 1.83 -7.18 11.70
CA GLY A 34 2.47 -7.93 12.78
C GLY A 34 2.76 -7.08 14.02
N ALA A 35 3.66 -7.58 14.87
CA ALA A 35 4.00 -6.94 16.13
C ALA A 35 4.82 -5.67 15.88
N VAL A 36 4.35 -4.56 16.44
CA VAL A 36 5.10 -3.30 16.52
C VAL A 36 5.28 -2.94 17.99
N SER A 37 6.43 -2.38 18.35
CA SER A 37 6.70 -1.91 19.71
C SER A 37 6.87 -0.40 19.71
N TYR A 38 6.06 0.27 20.53
CA TYR A 38 6.18 1.71 20.79
C TYR A 38 6.41 1.89 22.29
N HIS A 39 7.54 2.50 22.67
CA HIS A 39 7.90 2.73 24.07
C HIS A 39 7.79 1.48 24.97
N GLY A 40 8.14 0.30 24.43
CA GLY A 40 8.04 -0.98 25.15
C GLY A 40 6.63 -1.59 25.20
N GLN A 41 5.59 -0.88 24.76
CA GLN A 41 4.25 -1.43 24.59
C GLN A 41 4.15 -2.12 23.24
N GLN A 42 3.83 -3.42 23.24
CA GLN A 42 3.55 -4.15 22.01
C GLN A 42 2.12 -3.84 21.55
N SER A 43 1.99 -3.55 20.26
CA SER A 43 0.71 -3.41 19.56
C SER A 43 0.74 -4.29 18.32
N TRP A 44 -0.40 -4.86 17.96
CA TRP A 44 -0.51 -5.68 16.77
C TRP A 44 -1.13 -4.88 15.63
N ARG A 45 -0.51 -4.95 14.44
CA ARG A 45 -1.06 -4.40 13.20
C ARG A 45 -1.66 -5.53 12.37
N PRO A 46 -2.83 -5.32 11.74
CA PRO A 46 -3.44 -6.33 10.88
C PRO A 46 -2.48 -6.74 9.77
N GLN A 47 -2.57 -8.00 9.35
CA GLN A 47 -1.75 -8.49 8.25
C GLN A 47 -2.37 -8.04 6.93
N LEU A 48 -1.57 -7.37 6.09
CA LEU A 48 -2.02 -6.85 4.80
C LEU A 48 -1.19 -7.44 3.66
N GLY A 49 -1.83 -7.65 2.52
CA GLY A 49 -1.22 -8.17 1.30
C GLY A 49 -1.25 -9.70 1.25
N SER A 50 -0.07 -10.31 1.12
CA SER A 50 0.14 -11.74 0.90
C SER A 50 0.76 -12.43 2.13
N SER A 51 1.29 -13.64 1.95
CA SER A 51 2.04 -14.40 2.96
C SER A 51 3.56 -14.18 2.91
N VAL A 52 4.08 -13.45 1.91
CA VAL A 52 5.52 -13.25 1.74
C VAL A 52 6.00 -12.11 2.64
N VAL A 53 6.74 -12.42 3.70
CA VAL A 53 7.25 -11.40 4.64
C VAL A 53 8.12 -10.37 3.93
N VAL A 54 7.81 -9.09 4.11
CA VAL A 54 8.58 -7.98 3.54
C VAL A 54 10.01 -7.95 4.10
N VAL A 55 10.99 -7.69 3.25
CA VAL A 55 12.38 -7.49 3.65
C VAL A 55 12.91 -6.13 3.19
N ALA A 56 14.03 -5.69 3.77
CA ALA A 56 14.64 -4.40 3.42
C ALA A 56 14.94 -4.24 1.92
N GLY A 57 15.25 -5.34 1.23
CA GLY A 57 15.49 -5.35 -0.23
C GLY A 57 14.27 -4.95 -1.08
N ASP A 58 13.05 -5.08 -0.55
CA ASP A 58 11.82 -4.71 -1.25
C ASP A 58 11.63 -3.19 -1.36
N LEU A 59 12.38 -2.38 -0.62
CA LEU A 59 12.23 -0.92 -0.60
C LEU A 59 12.33 -0.32 -2.01
N SER A 60 13.25 -0.83 -2.84
CA SER A 60 13.39 -0.40 -4.24
C SER A 60 12.12 -0.67 -5.06
N ARG A 61 11.47 -1.82 -4.84
CA ARG A 61 10.21 -2.20 -5.51
C ARG A 61 9.05 -1.33 -5.03
N VAL A 62 9.01 -1.02 -3.72
CA VAL A 62 8.02 -0.11 -3.13
C VAL A 62 8.12 1.29 -3.75
N LEU A 63 9.32 1.87 -3.80
CA LEU A 63 9.55 3.20 -4.38
C LEU A 63 9.22 3.25 -5.87
N ASN A 64 9.57 2.19 -6.62
CA ASN A 64 9.23 2.06 -8.03
C ASN A 64 7.71 2.01 -8.25
N LEU A 65 6.97 1.30 -7.39
CA LEU A 65 5.50 1.26 -7.47
C LEU A 65 4.89 2.65 -7.26
N VAL A 66 5.34 3.38 -6.23
CA VAL A 66 4.87 4.76 -5.96
C VAL A 66 5.18 5.68 -7.12
N SER A 67 6.41 5.61 -7.66
CA SER A 67 6.83 6.45 -8.80
C SER A 67 5.97 6.20 -10.04
N ARG A 68 5.69 4.93 -10.37
CA ARG A 68 4.82 4.57 -11.50
C ARG A 68 3.38 5.04 -11.29
N ALA A 69 2.86 4.92 -10.07
CA ALA A 69 1.51 5.39 -9.74
C ALA A 69 1.39 6.92 -9.88
N LEU A 70 2.39 7.66 -9.41
CA LEU A 70 2.44 9.12 -9.57
C LEU A 70 2.51 9.53 -11.05
N LEU A 71 3.40 8.90 -11.82
CA LEU A 71 3.51 9.17 -13.26
C LEU A 71 2.17 8.91 -13.98
N LEU A 72 1.51 7.80 -13.66
CA LEU A 72 0.20 7.48 -14.22
C LEU A 72 -0.85 8.55 -13.88
N TRP A 73 -0.90 9.00 -12.63
CA TRP A 73 -1.81 10.07 -12.22
C TRP A 73 -1.53 11.40 -12.93
N CYS A 74 -0.26 11.79 -13.06
CA CYS A 74 0.12 12.98 -13.83
C CYS A 74 -0.34 12.88 -15.29
N LEU A 75 -0.13 11.73 -15.93
CA LEU A 75 -0.57 11.49 -17.30
C LEU A 75 -2.11 11.58 -17.44
N ILE A 76 -2.86 11.01 -16.50
CA ILE A 76 -4.33 11.09 -16.49
C ILE A 76 -4.80 12.54 -16.34
N ILE A 77 -4.20 13.31 -15.42
CA ILE A 77 -4.55 14.72 -15.20
C ILE A 77 -4.26 15.55 -16.45
N LEU A 78 -3.08 15.36 -17.06
CA LEU A 78 -2.70 16.07 -18.29
C LEU A 78 -3.62 15.71 -19.47
N ALA A 79 -3.92 14.43 -19.65
CA ALA A 79 -4.84 13.96 -20.69
C ALA A 79 -6.26 14.49 -20.47
N GLY A 80 -6.75 14.45 -19.23
CA GLY A 80 -8.07 15.00 -18.87
C GLY A 80 -8.14 16.52 -19.11
N GLY A 81 -7.08 17.26 -18.75
CA GLY A 81 -6.99 18.68 -19.03
C GLY A 81 -6.98 19.00 -20.52
N ALA A 82 -6.29 18.21 -21.33
CA ALA A 82 -6.26 18.38 -22.79
C ALA A 82 -7.57 17.98 -23.49
N LEU A 83 -8.36 17.09 -22.89
CA LEU A 83 -9.65 16.65 -23.45
C LEU A 83 -10.83 17.55 -23.05
N LEU A 84 -10.74 18.21 -21.88
CA LEU A 84 -11.81 19.05 -21.32
C LEU A 84 -11.58 20.56 -21.53
N GLY A 85 -10.36 20.97 -21.85
CA GLY A 85 -9.99 22.35 -22.18
C GLY A 85 -10.01 22.59 -23.68
#